data_AF-A0A1E8BC03-F1
#
_entry.id   AF-A0A1E8BC03-F1
#
_cell.length_a   1.000
_cell.length_b   1.000
_cell.length_c   1.000
_cell.angle_alpha   90.00
_cell.angle_beta   90.00
_cell.angle_gamma   90.00
#
_symmetry.space_group_name_H-M   'P 1'
#
loop_
_entity.id
_entity.type
_entity.pdbx_description
1 polymer ?
#
loop_
_entity_poly.entity_id
_entity_poly.type
_entity_poly.pdbx_seq_one_letter_code
_entity_poly.pdbx_strand_id
1 'polypeptide(L)'
;MSIIIKNDTLEFRLNFSEFDSANMQFIFKDSEDIIKALFEYNLNINEMNDTSNYEIHLLYNKNFAENNIFQVFDDEIRLGWIFPLQAIVSKNHDYAENKHFLNYAYVAFLKLLSESEKLGLNNLNYREDCNYKLEDLFDIESTHVFITSNSNTQQISGYDYRKYIPSLYDIGYLPKYGNNSKEICGDKKLRVNKLSSELSKEVFITYLFNEVLVDTSHHLVKFYMLYQVIELLIEKIFNSELTIMLDGLSKDEKNLFQVKEDLGKLANESERIRKLFNQYSSHHESRNELKKLCNTLLESIGRDKKNSPEKALYSIRNLYVHDYRSIPVEHESKIEQINIVFEKVVIETIHTFNLTN
;
A
#
# COMPACT_ATOMS: atom_id res chain seq x y z
N MET A 1 -13.47 10.77 -22.75
CA MET A 1 -13.09 11.50 -21.52
C MET A 1 -14.21 12.46 -21.22
N SER A 2 -14.93 12.29 -20.12
CA SER A 2 -16.11 13.10 -19.83
C SER A 2 -16.26 13.39 -18.35
N ILE A 3 -16.84 14.53 -18.03
CA ILE A 3 -17.29 14.89 -16.69
C ILE A 3 -18.82 15.02 -16.67
N ILE A 4 -19.38 14.99 -15.46
CA ILE A 4 -20.82 15.12 -15.23
C ILE A 4 -21.07 16.37 -14.40
N ILE A 5 -21.96 17.23 -14.87
CA ILE A 5 -22.44 18.42 -14.16
C ILE A 5 -23.95 18.31 -13.99
N LYS A 6 -24.45 18.64 -12.80
CA LYS A 6 -25.86 18.53 -12.44
C LYS A 6 -26.44 19.89 -12.06
N ASN A 7 -27.70 20.13 -12.40
CA ASN A 7 -28.52 21.13 -11.73
C ASN A 7 -29.69 20.43 -11.01
N ASP A 8 -30.61 21.19 -10.41
CA ASP A 8 -31.75 20.65 -9.65
C ASP A 8 -32.64 19.65 -10.43
N THR A 9 -32.54 19.61 -11.76
CA THR A 9 -33.46 18.87 -12.64
C THR A 9 -32.80 18.09 -13.78
N LEU A 10 -31.56 18.41 -14.14
CA LEU A 10 -30.87 17.91 -15.32
C LEU A 10 -29.43 17.50 -15.00
N GLU A 11 -28.96 16.49 -15.74
CA GLU A 11 -27.58 16.03 -15.74
C GLU A 11 -26.98 16.25 -17.13
N PHE A 12 -25.80 16.85 -17.19
CA PHE A 12 -25.08 17.18 -18.41
C PHE A 12 -23.76 16.41 -18.42
N ARG A 13 -23.57 15.59 -19.46
CA ARG A 13 -22.30 14.92 -19.73
C ARG A 13 -21.46 15.78 -20.68
N LEU A 14 -20.36 16.32 -20.18
CA LEU A 14 -19.46 17.16 -20.95
C LEU A 14 -18.21 16.36 -21.34
N ASN A 15 -17.84 16.39 -22.61
CA ASN A 15 -16.63 15.74 -23.11
C ASN A 15 -15.47 16.72 -23.11
N PHE A 16 -14.26 16.20 -22.89
CA PHE A 16 -13.05 16.99 -23.07
C PHE A 16 -12.99 17.52 -24.51
N SER A 17 -12.87 18.85 -24.66
CA SER A 17 -12.77 19.52 -25.94
C SER A 17 -11.32 19.84 -26.26
N GLU A 18 -10.69 20.69 -25.46
CA GLU A 18 -9.32 21.16 -25.67
C GLU A 18 -8.69 21.71 -24.39
N PHE A 19 -7.38 21.92 -24.44
CA PHE A 19 -6.66 22.71 -23.45
C PHE A 19 -6.37 24.10 -24.04
N ASP A 20 -6.95 25.14 -23.45
CA ASP A 20 -6.68 26.53 -23.80
C ASP A 20 -5.36 26.99 -23.16
N SER A 21 -4.30 26.99 -23.96
CA SER A 21 -2.97 27.43 -23.53
C SER A 21 -2.84 28.92 -23.22
N ALA A 22 -3.75 29.77 -23.73
CA ALA A 22 -3.70 31.21 -23.47
C ALA A 22 -4.22 31.52 -22.06
N ASN A 23 -5.28 30.82 -21.65
CA ASN A 23 -5.90 30.99 -20.33
C ASN A 23 -5.48 29.91 -19.31
N MET A 24 -4.69 28.91 -19.74
CA MET A 24 -4.26 27.76 -18.94
C MET A 24 -5.45 26.97 -18.36
N GLN A 25 -6.39 26.58 -19.23
CA GLN A 25 -7.65 25.94 -18.82
C GLN A 25 -7.95 24.67 -19.61
N PHE A 26 -8.47 23.65 -18.92
CA PHE A 26 -9.11 22.50 -19.57
C PHE A 26 -10.58 22.81 -19.82
N ILE A 27 -11.02 22.64 -21.08
CA ILE A 27 -12.38 22.96 -21.52
C ILE A 27 -13.13 21.66 -21.78
N PHE A 28 -14.27 21.51 -21.11
CA PHE A 28 -15.24 20.45 -21.36
C PHE A 28 -16.54 21.05 -21.89
N LYS A 29 -17.13 20.41 -22.90
CA LYS A 29 -18.35 20.87 -23.59
C LYS A 29 -19.34 19.74 -23.79
N ASP A 30 -20.63 20.06 -23.80
CA ASP A 30 -21.64 19.11 -24.24
C ASP A 30 -21.62 18.94 -25.76
N SER A 31 -22.43 18.02 -26.30
CA SER A 31 -22.46 17.75 -27.74
C SER A 31 -22.95 18.93 -28.58
N GLU A 32 -23.69 19.86 -27.98
CA GLU A 32 -24.26 21.03 -28.67
C GLU A 32 -23.45 22.32 -28.43
N ASP A 33 -22.35 22.27 -27.65
CA ASP A 33 -21.53 23.43 -27.23
C ASP A 33 -22.34 24.55 -26.54
N ILE A 34 -23.41 24.16 -25.85
CA ILE A 34 -24.29 25.04 -25.08
C ILE A 34 -23.76 25.18 -23.64
N ILE A 35 -23.30 24.08 -23.07
CA ILE A 35 -22.84 24.01 -21.69
C ILE A 35 -21.35 23.69 -21.69
N LYS A 36 -20.61 24.47 -20.91
CA LYS A 36 -19.17 24.31 -20.76
C LYS A 36 -18.75 24.26 -19.29
N ALA A 37 -17.59 23.65 -19.07
CA ALA A 37 -16.90 23.67 -17.80
C ALA A 37 -15.42 23.96 -18.03
N LEU A 38 -14.90 24.91 -17.27
CA LEU A 38 -13.54 25.41 -17.36
C LEU A 38 -12.82 25.03 -16.07
N PHE A 39 -11.71 24.30 -16.19
CA PHE A 39 -10.85 23.95 -15.06
C PHE A 39 -9.51 24.64 -15.21
N GLU A 40 -9.16 25.50 -14.25
CA GLU A 40 -7.88 26.18 -14.22
C GLU A 40 -6.73 25.21 -13.96
N TYR A 41 -5.64 25.35 -14.71
CA TYR A 41 -4.42 24.57 -14.56
C TYR A 41 -3.26 25.50 -14.24
N ASN A 42 -2.77 25.41 -13.01
CA ASN A 42 -1.81 26.39 -12.51
C ASN A 42 -0.36 26.09 -12.93
N LEU A 43 -0.01 24.86 -13.30
CA LEU A 43 1.38 24.50 -13.62
C LEU A 43 1.76 24.83 -15.06
N ASN A 44 3.05 25.06 -15.32
CA ASN A 44 3.54 25.22 -16.68
C ASN A 44 3.44 23.88 -17.44
N ILE A 45 3.12 23.92 -18.73
CA ILE A 45 3.16 22.72 -19.58
C ILE A 45 4.52 22.64 -20.24
N ASN A 46 5.20 21.52 -20.03
CA ASN A 46 6.42 21.18 -20.77
C ASN A 46 6.06 20.43 -22.06
N GLU A 47 5.32 19.31 -21.95
CA GLU A 47 4.83 18.53 -23.10
C GLU A 47 3.40 18.02 -22.85
N MET A 48 2.53 18.11 -23.85
CA MET A 48 1.18 17.53 -23.81
C MET A 48 1.25 16.05 -24.20
N ASN A 49 1.62 15.20 -23.25
CA ASN A 49 1.76 13.77 -23.49
C ASN A 49 0.42 13.05 -23.67
N ASP A 50 0.45 11.97 -24.46
CA ASP A 50 -0.68 11.07 -24.57
C ASP A 50 -0.96 10.37 -23.24
N THR A 51 -2.19 10.53 -22.76
CA THR A 51 -2.67 9.92 -21.53
C THR A 51 -2.78 8.39 -21.58
N SER A 52 -2.82 7.78 -22.78
CA SER A 52 -3.01 6.34 -22.95
C SER A 52 -1.84 5.50 -22.41
N ASN A 53 -0.64 6.08 -22.35
CA ASN A 53 0.55 5.44 -21.80
C ASN A 53 0.63 5.52 -20.27
N TYR A 54 -0.42 5.99 -19.58
CA TYR A 54 -0.39 6.20 -18.13
C TYR A 54 -1.59 5.57 -17.43
N GLU A 55 -1.34 5.06 -16.22
CA GLU A 55 -2.37 4.58 -15.30
C GLU A 55 -2.33 5.44 -14.02
N ILE A 56 -3.50 5.77 -13.48
CA ILE A 56 -3.65 6.61 -12.30
C ILE A 56 -4.24 5.80 -11.15
N HIS A 57 -3.64 5.94 -9.97
CA HIS A 57 -4.11 5.34 -8.72
C HIS A 57 -4.22 6.44 -7.67
N LEU A 58 -5.36 6.50 -6.98
CA LEU A 58 -5.53 7.39 -5.84
C LEU A 58 -5.06 6.71 -4.57
N LEU A 59 -4.29 7.44 -3.78
CA LEU A 59 -3.84 7.04 -2.45
C LEU A 59 -4.15 8.17 -1.46
N TYR A 60 -4.15 7.85 -0.17
CA TYR A 60 -4.62 8.77 0.87
C TYR A 60 -3.63 8.85 2.03
N ASN A 61 -3.38 10.07 2.50
CA ASN A 61 -2.64 10.36 3.72
C ASN A 61 -2.90 11.82 4.12
N LYS A 62 -3.17 12.11 5.40
CA LYS A 62 -3.37 13.48 5.92
C LYS A 62 -2.09 14.11 6.49
N ASN A 63 -1.07 13.31 6.75
CA ASN A 63 0.21 13.72 7.30
C ASN A 63 1.27 13.80 6.19
N PHE A 64 1.16 14.83 5.35
CA PHE A 64 2.05 15.09 4.23
C PHE A 64 2.38 16.58 4.11
N ALA A 65 3.43 16.88 3.34
CA ALA A 65 3.77 18.21 2.87
C ALA A 65 3.55 18.28 1.35
N GLU A 66 3.20 19.46 0.82
CA GLU A 66 3.04 19.69 -0.63
C GLU A 66 4.26 19.20 -1.45
N ASN A 67 5.45 19.30 -0.85
CA ASN A 67 6.71 18.87 -1.47
C ASN A 67 6.98 17.35 -1.41
N ASN A 68 6.03 16.54 -0.92
CA ASN A 68 6.11 15.07 -0.96
C ASN A 68 5.88 14.54 -2.38
N ILE A 69 6.81 14.87 -3.27
CA ILE A 69 6.82 14.55 -4.69
C ILE A 69 7.99 13.59 -4.93
N PHE A 70 7.67 12.37 -5.33
CA PHE A 70 8.63 11.29 -5.39
C PHE A 70 8.57 10.51 -6.70
N GLN A 71 9.72 10.03 -7.15
CA GLN A 71 9.82 8.99 -8.17
C GLN A 71 9.69 7.62 -7.50
N VAL A 72 8.87 6.73 -8.06
CA VAL A 72 8.63 5.39 -7.49
C VAL A 72 9.32 4.33 -8.34
N PHE A 73 10.03 3.39 -7.71
CA PHE A 73 10.82 2.35 -8.36
C PHE A 73 10.46 0.94 -7.85
N ASP A 74 10.36 -0.03 -8.78
CA ASP A 74 10.52 -1.48 -8.52
C ASP A 74 11.92 -1.86 -9.00
N ASP A 75 12.78 -2.28 -8.08
CA ASP A 75 14.23 -2.41 -8.32
C ASP A 75 14.82 -1.16 -9.00
N GLU A 76 15.26 -1.29 -10.26
CA GLU A 76 15.85 -0.21 -11.06
C GLU A 76 14.86 0.38 -12.08
N ILE A 77 13.64 -0.16 -12.16
CA ILE A 77 12.59 0.29 -13.09
C ILE A 77 11.76 1.37 -12.40
N ARG A 78 11.75 2.58 -12.95
CA ARG A 78 10.88 3.66 -12.48
C ARG A 78 9.43 3.38 -12.90
N LEU A 79 8.57 3.03 -11.95
CA LEU A 79 7.14 2.84 -12.18
C LEU A 79 6.46 4.14 -12.61
N GLY A 80 6.81 5.24 -11.95
CA GLY A 80 6.16 6.53 -12.17
C GLY A 80 6.46 7.55 -11.08
N TRP A 81 5.47 8.39 -10.78
CA TRP A 81 5.55 9.44 -9.77
C TRP A 81 4.38 9.38 -8.80
N ILE A 82 4.65 9.71 -7.55
CA ILE A 82 3.64 9.94 -6.53
C ILE A 82 3.75 11.34 -5.96
N PHE A 83 2.62 12.02 -5.81
CA PHE A 83 2.55 13.39 -5.30
C PHE A 83 1.16 13.71 -4.74
N PRO A 84 1.05 14.63 -3.76
CA PRO A 84 -0.25 15.11 -3.27
C PRO A 84 -0.97 15.93 -4.34
N LEU A 85 -2.30 15.98 -4.30
CA LEU A 85 -3.07 16.86 -5.20
C LEU A 85 -2.72 18.33 -5.03
N GLN A 86 -2.32 18.76 -3.83
CA GLN A 86 -1.81 20.12 -3.58
C GLN A 86 -0.68 20.50 -4.56
N ALA A 87 0.21 19.56 -4.90
CA ALA A 87 1.34 19.80 -5.80
C ALA A 87 0.96 20.03 -7.27
N ILE A 88 -0.29 19.75 -7.69
CA ILE A 88 -0.74 20.00 -9.08
C ILE A 88 -1.71 21.17 -9.20
N VAL A 89 -2.19 21.71 -8.08
CA VAL A 89 -3.02 22.92 -8.04
C VAL A 89 -2.24 24.16 -7.60
N SER A 90 -0.97 24.00 -7.19
CA SER A 90 -0.09 25.06 -6.68
C SER A 90 1.27 25.04 -7.37
N LYS A 91 2.03 26.14 -7.28
CA LYS A 91 3.43 26.27 -7.70
C LYS A 91 4.42 26.31 -6.52
N ASN A 92 3.94 26.18 -5.28
CA ASN A 92 4.70 26.41 -4.06
C ASN A 92 5.47 25.16 -3.60
N HIS A 93 6.18 24.51 -4.53
CA HIS A 93 6.94 23.29 -4.25
C HIS A 93 8.19 23.21 -5.16
N ASP A 94 9.17 22.38 -4.78
CA ASP A 94 10.50 22.34 -5.43
C ASP A 94 10.49 21.80 -6.86
N TYR A 95 9.35 21.26 -7.31
CA TYR A 95 9.20 20.62 -8.62
C TYR A 95 8.38 21.45 -9.61
N ALA A 96 7.96 22.68 -9.27
CA ALA A 96 7.11 23.52 -10.12
C ALA A 96 7.73 23.85 -11.49
N GLU A 97 9.06 23.75 -11.62
CA GLU A 97 9.80 23.93 -12.87
C GLU A 97 10.43 22.63 -13.42
N ASN A 98 10.23 21.50 -12.74
CA ASN A 98 10.83 20.23 -13.14
C ASN A 98 10.08 19.64 -14.35
N LYS A 99 10.70 19.67 -15.52
CA LYS A 99 10.11 19.20 -16.79
C LYS A 99 9.51 17.79 -16.72
N HIS A 100 10.17 16.87 -16.03
CA HIS A 100 9.67 15.50 -15.90
C HIS A 100 8.44 15.43 -15.01
N PHE A 101 8.43 16.15 -13.88
CA PHE A 101 7.24 16.25 -13.03
C PHE A 101 6.09 16.91 -13.79
N LEU A 102 6.32 18.03 -14.47
CA LEU A 102 5.30 18.77 -15.21
C LEU A 102 4.59 17.92 -16.27
N ASN A 103 5.34 17.03 -16.94
CA ASN A 103 4.78 16.05 -17.88
C ASN A 103 3.79 15.07 -17.21
N TYR A 104 4.12 14.58 -16.01
CA TYR A 104 3.24 13.67 -15.26
C TYR A 104 2.08 14.42 -14.59
N ALA A 105 2.31 15.65 -14.11
CA ALA A 105 1.30 16.50 -13.51
C ALA A 105 0.18 16.86 -14.51
N TYR A 106 0.55 17.22 -15.74
CA TYR A 106 -0.43 17.50 -16.81
C TYR A 106 -1.31 16.27 -17.09
N VAL A 107 -0.68 15.10 -17.29
CA VAL A 107 -1.42 13.85 -17.57
C VAL A 107 -2.30 13.45 -16.39
N ALA A 108 -1.79 13.56 -15.16
CA ALA A 108 -2.55 13.28 -13.95
C ALA A 108 -3.77 14.19 -13.83
N PHE A 109 -3.60 15.51 -14.02
CA PHE A 109 -4.70 16.47 -13.96
C PHE A 109 -5.79 16.14 -14.97
N LEU A 110 -5.42 15.93 -16.23
CA LEU A 110 -6.38 15.58 -17.28
C LEU A 110 -7.08 14.24 -17.00
N LYS A 111 -6.38 13.24 -16.47
CA LYS A 111 -6.97 11.96 -16.07
C LYS A 111 -7.92 12.09 -14.88
N LEU A 112 -7.57 12.87 -13.86
CA LEU A 112 -8.44 13.12 -12.71
C LEU A 112 -9.77 13.74 -13.14
N LEU A 113 -9.73 14.71 -14.05
CA LEU A 113 -10.96 15.29 -14.63
C LEU A 113 -11.71 14.23 -15.45
N SER A 114 -11.02 13.58 -16.39
CA SER A 114 -11.64 12.69 -17.36
C SER A 114 -12.21 11.40 -16.78
N GLU A 115 -11.67 10.95 -15.64
CA GLU A 115 -12.03 9.74 -14.92
C GLU A 115 -12.72 10.08 -13.57
N SER A 116 -13.14 11.33 -13.36
CA SER A 116 -13.71 11.82 -12.09
C SER A 116 -14.98 11.08 -11.68
N GLU A 117 -15.73 10.54 -12.65
CA GLU A 117 -16.92 9.70 -12.40
C GLU A 117 -16.56 8.42 -11.61
N LYS A 118 -15.39 7.84 -11.90
CA LYS A 118 -14.91 6.62 -11.25
C LYS A 118 -14.07 6.93 -10.00
N LEU A 119 -13.30 8.00 -10.03
CA LEU A 119 -12.25 8.29 -9.05
C LEU A 119 -12.68 9.29 -7.96
N GLY A 120 -13.58 10.21 -8.27
CA GLY A 120 -13.92 11.35 -7.41
C GLY A 120 -15.33 11.28 -6.83
N LEU A 121 -15.79 12.42 -6.30
CA LEU A 121 -17.11 12.56 -5.67
C LEU A 121 -18.29 12.58 -6.67
N ASN A 122 -17.98 12.68 -7.98
CA ASN A 122 -18.91 12.63 -9.11
C ASN A 122 -20.17 13.51 -9.00
N ASN A 123 -20.05 14.69 -8.40
CA ASN A 123 -21.18 15.62 -8.21
C ASN A 123 -20.72 17.07 -8.33
N LEU A 124 -20.53 17.55 -9.56
CA LEU A 124 -20.38 18.98 -9.81
C LEU A 124 -21.76 19.62 -9.99
N ASN A 125 -22.02 20.66 -9.22
CA ASN A 125 -23.21 21.49 -9.41
C ASN A 125 -22.95 22.52 -10.50
N TYR A 126 -23.92 22.76 -11.37
CA TYR A 126 -23.86 23.79 -12.40
C TYR A 126 -23.57 25.15 -11.78
N ARG A 127 -22.64 25.88 -12.41
CA ARG A 127 -22.28 27.27 -12.09
C ARG A 127 -22.42 28.13 -13.33
N GLU A 128 -23.03 29.30 -13.18
CA GLU A 128 -23.25 30.25 -14.29
C GLU A 128 -21.93 30.76 -14.89
N ASP A 129 -20.89 30.91 -14.07
CA ASP A 129 -19.55 31.33 -14.52
C ASP A 129 -18.76 30.23 -15.22
N CYS A 130 -19.27 28.99 -15.20
CA CYS A 130 -18.67 27.79 -15.77
C CYS A 130 -17.28 27.43 -15.19
N ASN A 131 -16.85 28.06 -14.10
CA ASN A 131 -15.51 27.86 -13.54
C ASN A 131 -15.51 26.84 -12.41
N TYR A 132 -14.60 25.87 -12.52
CA TYR A 132 -14.46 24.78 -11.59
C TYR A 132 -13.00 24.58 -11.21
N LYS A 133 -12.81 23.99 -10.04
CA LYS A 133 -11.52 23.64 -9.46
C LYS A 133 -11.41 22.14 -9.27
N LEU A 134 -10.20 21.62 -9.18
CA LEU A 134 -9.99 20.19 -8.93
C LEU A 134 -10.52 19.80 -7.54
N GLU A 135 -10.44 20.73 -6.60
CA GLU A 135 -10.99 20.68 -5.24
C GLU A 135 -12.51 20.48 -5.21
N ASP A 136 -13.23 20.85 -6.28
CA ASP A 136 -14.66 20.59 -6.40
C ASP A 136 -14.96 19.09 -6.63
N LEU A 137 -13.96 18.31 -7.03
CA LEU A 137 -14.07 16.89 -7.37
C LEU A 137 -13.38 15.96 -6.34
N PHE A 138 -12.33 16.43 -5.68
CA PHE A 138 -11.44 15.63 -4.84
C PHE A 138 -11.04 16.36 -3.55
N ASP A 139 -10.84 15.58 -2.48
CA ASP A 139 -10.26 16.09 -1.23
C ASP A 139 -8.74 16.27 -1.37
N ILE A 140 -8.30 17.49 -1.67
CA ILE A 140 -6.87 17.80 -1.84
C ILE A 140 -6.07 17.74 -0.53
N GLU A 141 -6.74 17.73 0.63
CA GLU A 141 -6.12 17.70 1.95
C GLU A 141 -5.77 16.29 2.42
N SER A 142 -6.09 15.27 1.62
CA SER A 142 -5.67 13.89 1.90
C SER A 142 -5.32 13.07 0.67
N THR A 143 -5.74 13.50 -0.52
CA THR A 143 -5.58 12.71 -1.75
C THR A 143 -4.21 12.91 -2.38
N HIS A 144 -3.61 11.79 -2.75
CA HIS A 144 -2.38 11.69 -3.51
C HIS A 144 -2.64 10.94 -4.81
N VAL A 145 -1.84 11.25 -5.82
CA VAL A 145 -1.84 10.58 -7.11
C VAL A 145 -0.58 9.77 -7.23
N PHE A 146 -0.73 8.47 -7.46
CA PHE A 146 0.33 7.63 -8.01
C PHE A 146 0.04 7.40 -9.49
N ILE A 147 0.82 8.03 -10.36
CA ILE A 147 0.72 7.93 -11.80
C ILE A 147 1.87 7.10 -12.35
N THR A 148 1.53 5.97 -13.00
CA THR A 148 2.50 5.03 -13.57
C THR A 148 2.58 5.13 -15.08
N SER A 149 3.73 4.75 -15.64
CA SER A 149 3.96 4.74 -17.08
C SER A 149 3.92 3.31 -17.63
N ASN A 150 2.98 3.05 -18.54
CA ASN A 150 2.75 1.73 -19.16
C ASN A 150 4.02 1.23 -19.88
N SER A 151 4.74 2.11 -20.58
CA SER A 151 6.03 1.77 -21.21
C SER A 151 7.10 1.29 -20.23
N ASN A 152 7.03 1.71 -18.96
CA ASN A 152 7.95 1.24 -17.93
C ASN A 152 7.41 -0.02 -17.24
N THR A 153 6.13 -0.05 -16.87
CA THR A 153 5.53 -1.16 -16.13
C THR A 153 5.43 -2.45 -16.98
N GLN A 154 5.36 -2.34 -18.31
CA GLN A 154 5.45 -3.48 -19.23
C GLN A 154 6.78 -4.25 -19.15
N GLN A 155 7.85 -3.64 -18.63
CA GLN A 155 9.14 -4.32 -18.42
C GLN A 155 9.10 -5.28 -17.22
N ILE A 156 8.05 -5.18 -16.38
CA ILE A 156 7.88 -6.00 -15.19
C ILE A 156 6.88 -7.11 -15.49
N SER A 157 7.37 -8.36 -15.50
CA SER A 157 6.54 -9.53 -15.75
C SER A 157 5.38 -9.64 -14.74
N GLY A 158 4.15 -9.73 -15.25
CA GLY A 158 2.95 -9.84 -14.42
C GLY A 158 2.72 -8.62 -13.51
N TYR A 159 3.10 -7.42 -13.96
CA TYR A 159 2.84 -6.17 -13.27
C TYR A 159 1.37 -6.06 -12.85
N ASP A 160 1.18 -5.71 -11.58
CA ASP A 160 -0.12 -5.41 -10.99
C ASP A 160 0.13 -4.45 -9.83
N TYR A 161 -0.40 -3.22 -9.93
CA TYR A 161 -0.21 -2.18 -8.91
C TYR A 161 -0.64 -2.67 -7.51
N ARG A 162 -1.66 -3.54 -7.44
CA ARG A 162 -2.22 -4.04 -6.18
C ARG A 162 -1.20 -4.82 -5.35
N LYS A 163 -0.20 -5.41 -6.01
CA LYS A 163 0.90 -6.14 -5.35
C LYS A 163 1.86 -5.22 -4.59
N TYR A 164 1.85 -3.91 -4.85
CA TYR A 164 2.70 -2.93 -4.18
C TYR A 164 2.02 -2.26 -2.98
N ILE A 165 0.71 -2.48 -2.78
CA ILE A 165 -0.05 -1.86 -1.68
C ILE A 165 0.61 -2.04 -0.31
N PRO A 166 1.11 -3.23 0.10
CA PRO A 166 1.76 -3.36 1.40
C PRO A 166 2.99 -2.46 1.55
N SER A 167 3.79 -2.33 0.48
CA SER A 167 4.98 -1.47 0.49
C SER A 167 4.62 0.01 0.47
N LEU A 168 3.57 0.39 -0.28
CA LEU A 168 3.02 1.76 -0.28
C LEU A 168 2.45 2.13 1.09
N TYR A 169 1.78 1.19 1.76
CA TYR A 169 1.28 1.37 3.11
C TYR A 169 2.40 1.49 4.15
N ASP A 170 3.53 0.79 3.99
CA ASP A 170 4.69 0.92 4.88
C ASP A 170 5.24 2.35 4.88
N ILE A 171 5.34 2.96 3.69
CA ILE A 171 5.80 4.34 3.49
C ILE A 171 4.71 5.40 3.71
N GLY A 172 3.50 4.98 4.12
CA GLY A 172 2.44 5.87 4.60
C GLY A 172 1.29 6.14 3.63
N TYR A 173 1.23 5.51 2.46
CA TYR A 173 0.12 5.70 1.53
C TYR A 173 -1.00 4.67 1.72
N LEU A 174 -2.21 5.13 1.98
CA LEU A 174 -3.40 4.29 2.13
C LEU A 174 -4.13 4.11 0.80
N PRO A 175 -4.65 2.92 0.47
CA PRO A 175 -5.38 2.66 -0.78
C PRO A 175 -6.80 3.23 -0.80
N LYS A 176 -7.36 3.58 0.36
CA LYS A 176 -8.64 4.28 0.51
C LYS A 176 -8.54 5.27 1.66
N TYR A 177 -9.50 6.19 1.75
CA TYR A 177 -9.56 7.14 2.84
C TYR A 177 -9.65 6.43 4.19
N GLY A 178 -8.84 6.86 5.15
CA GLY A 178 -8.80 6.31 6.50
C GLY A 178 -8.02 7.18 7.46
N ASN A 179 -8.08 6.82 8.74
CA ASN A 179 -7.47 7.61 9.81
C ASN A 179 -6.12 7.09 10.29
N ASN A 180 -5.62 5.97 9.77
CA ASN A 180 -4.30 5.43 10.12
C ASN A 180 -3.18 6.07 9.27
N SER A 181 -3.11 7.40 9.29
CA SER A 181 -2.07 8.15 8.55
C SER A 181 -0.71 8.01 9.24
N LYS A 182 0.30 7.62 8.47
CA LYS A 182 1.71 7.61 8.89
C LYS A 182 2.42 8.82 8.31
N GLU A 183 3.51 9.24 8.94
CA GLU A 183 4.40 10.22 8.30
C GLU A 183 5.00 9.61 7.03
N ILE A 184 4.98 10.38 5.94
CA ILE A 184 5.59 9.96 4.67
C ILE A 184 7.10 10.17 4.78
N CYS A 185 7.80 9.08 5.05
CA CYS A 185 9.26 9.06 5.10
C CYS A 185 9.82 8.58 3.75
N GLY A 186 10.60 9.42 3.07
CA GLY A 186 11.25 9.04 1.84
C GLY A 186 12.21 10.07 1.29
N ASP A 187 13.29 9.60 0.70
CA ASP A 187 14.09 10.42 -0.22
C ASP A 187 13.29 10.68 -1.50
N LYS A 188 13.76 11.59 -2.36
CA LYS A 188 13.17 11.90 -3.69
C LYS A 188 12.88 10.66 -4.57
N LYS A 189 13.45 9.50 -4.23
CA LYS A 189 13.18 8.20 -4.83
C LYS A 189 12.64 7.23 -3.78
N LEU A 190 11.42 6.75 -3.99
CA LEU A 190 10.79 5.69 -3.20
C LEU A 190 11.03 4.35 -3.88
N ARG A 191 11.58 3.39 -3.14
CA ARG A 191 11.68 1.99 -3.58
C ARG A 191 10.51 1.23 -2.98
N VAL A 192 9.74 0.56 -3.84
CA VAL A 192 8.61 -0.27 -3.43
C VAL A 192 8.86 -1.71 -3.83
N ASN A 193 8.45 -2.64 -2.97
CA ASN A 193 8.54 -4.06 -3.25
C ASN A 193 7.16 -4.60 -3.59
N LYS A 194 7.09 -5.46 -4.61
CA LYS A 194 5.86 -6.24 -4.87
C LYS A 194 5.73 -7.39 -3.89
N LEU A 195 4.50 -7.82 -3.66
CA LEU A 195 4.19 -9.06 -2.96
C LEU A 195 4.88 -10.25 -3.65
N SER A 196 5.42 -11.18 -2.86
CA SER A 196 6.00 -12.43 -3.39
C SER A 196 5.02 -13.16 -4.32
N SER A 197 5.56 -13.77 -5.38
CA SER A 197 4.78 -14.58 -6.33
C SER A 197 4.00 -15.70 -5.64
N GLU A 198 4.56 -16.27 -4.57
CA GLU A 198 3.95 -17.34 -3.75
C GLU A 198 2.68 -16.90 -3.01
N LEU A 199 2.50 -15.57 -2.88
CA LEU A 199 1.39 -14.94 -2.16
C LEU A 199 0.44 -14.19 -3.09
N SER A 200 0.67 -14.22 -4.40
CA SER A 200 -0.10 -13.45 -5.40
C SER A 200 -1.61 -13.77 -5.43
N LYS A 201 -2.01 -14.94 -4.93
CA LYS A 201 -3.42 -15.39 -4.86
C LYS A 201 -4.05 -15.18 -3.47
N GLU A 202 -3.31 -14.67 -2.51
CA GLU A 202 -3.75 -14.58 -1.12
C GLU A 202 -4.62 -13.34 -0.89
N VAL A 203 -5.94 -13.56 -0.95
CA VAL A 203 -6.95 -12.51 -0.82
C VAL A 203 -6.87 -11.84 0.56
N PHE A 204 -6.53 -12.58 1.61
CA PHE A 204 -6.46 -12.03 2.97
C PHE A 204 -5.42 -10.92 3.11
N ILE A 205 -4.23 -11.07 2.52
CA ILE A 205 -3.18 -10.04 2.56
C ILE A 205 -3.69 -8.77 1.87
N THR A 206 -4.32 -8.93 0.71
CA THR A 206 -4.93 -7.82 -0.02
C THR A 206 -6.01 -7.14 0.82
N TYR A 207 -6.89 -7.91 1.47
CA TYR A 207 -7.94 -7.39 2.35
C TYR A 207 -7.37 -6.66 3.58
N LEU A 208 -6.31 -7.19 4.20
CA LEU A 208 -5.69 -6.61 5.39
C LEU A 208 -5.23 -5.16 5.12
N PHE A 209 -4.48 -4.94 4.05
CA PHE A 209 -3.93 -3.61 3.74
C PHE A 209 -4.93 -2.68 3.06
N ASN A 210 -5.92 -3.21 2.33
CA ASN A 210 -6.93 -2.38 1.67
C ASN A 210 -8.09 -1.98 2.58
N GLU A 211 -8.43 -2.81 3.57
CA GLU A 211 -9.66 -2.63 4.35
C GLU A 211 -9.40 -2.44 5.83
N VAL A 212 -8.59 -3.30 6.44
CA VAL A 212 -8.48 -3.44 7.89
C VAL A 212 -7.50 -2.44 8.50
N LEU A 213 -6.32 -2.30 7.90
CA LEU A 213 -5.26 -1.43 8.42
C LEU A 213 -5.41 0.03 7.99
N VAL A 214 -6.44 0.36 7.22
CA VAL A 214 -6.69 1.72 6.75
C VAL A 214 -7.22 2.63 7.87
N ASP A 215 -7.96 2.06 8.81
CA ASP A 215 -8.46 2.78 9.98
C ASP A 215 -7.71 2.39 11.24
N THR A 216 -7.69 3.31 12.19
CA THR A 216 -7.16 3.06 13.52
C THR A 216 -8.02 1.99 14.18
N SER A 217 -7.41 0.83 14.43
CA SER A 217 -8.04 -0.28 15.14
C SER A 217 -7.44 -0.40 16.54
N HIS A 218 -8.22 -0.97 17.45
CA HIS A 218 -7.73 -1.33 18.77
C HIS A 218 -6.47 -2.20 18.63
N HIS A 219 -5.45 -1.94 19.45
CA HIS A 219 -4.13 -2.56 19.32
C HIS A 219 -4.19 -4.11 19.32
N LEU A 220 -5.14 -4.71 20.04
CA LEU A 220 -5.40 -6.15 19.99
C LEU A 220 -5.84 -6.66 18.63
N VAL A 221 -6.78 -5.95 18.00
CA VAL A 221 -7.31 -6.32 16.68
C VAL A 221 -6.18 -6.20 15.66
N LYS A 222 -5.39 -5.13 15.72
CA LYS A 222 -4.21 -4.97 14.88
C LYS A 222 -3.23 -6.13 15.02
N PHE A 223 -2.88 -6.51 16.25
CA PHE A 223 -2.00 -7.66 16.50
C PHE A 223 -2.56 -8.95 15.90
N TYR A 224 -3.84 -9.24 16.16
CA TYR A 224 -4.49 -10.47 15.68
C TYR A 224 -4.49 -10.53 14.16
N MET A 225 -4.88 -9.44 13.49
CA MET A 225 -4.96 -9.37 12.02
C MET A 225 -3.58 -9.48 11.36
N LEU A 226 -2.53 -8.92 11.97
CA LEU A 226 -1.16 -9.13 11.53
C LEU A 226 -0.72 -10.59 11.74
N TYR A 227 -1.08 -11.21 12.87
CA TYR A 227 -0.72 -12.60 13.15
C TYR A 227 -1.44 -13.59 12.23
N GLN A 228 -2.64 -13.28 11.74
CA GLN A 228 -3.30 -14.08 10.71
C GLN A 228 -2.46 -14.20 9.43
N VAL A 229 -1.63 -13.21 9.09
CA VAL A 229 -0.66 -13.34 7.99
C VAL A 229 0.41 -14.37 8.35
N ILE A 230 0.93 -14.36 9.57
CA ILE A 230 1.89 -15.37 10.03
C ILE A 230 1.27 -16.77 9.95
N GLU A 231 0.03 -16.95 10.41
CA GLU A 231 -0.71 -18.23 10.35
C GLU A 231 -0.85 -18.73 8.91
N LEU A 232 -1.23 -17.86 7.98
CA LEU A 232 -1.29 -18.16 6.55
C LEU A 232 0.07 -18.62 5.99
N LEU A 233 1.15 -17.91 6.33
CA LEU A 233 2.49 -18.24 5.83
C LEU A 233 3.00 -19.57 6.39
N ILE A 234 2.79 -19.86 7.67
CA ILE A 234 3.21 -21.14 8.27
C ILE A 234 2.36 -22.32 7.79
N GLU A 235 1.13 -22.10 7.36
CA GLU A 235 0.31 -23.11 6.69
C GLU A 235 0.89 -23.45 5.30
N LYS A 236 1.29 -22.46 4.51
CA LYS A 236 1.99 -22.69 3.24
C LYS A 236 3.30 -23.46 3.43
N ILE A 237 4.09 -23.10 4.45
CA ILE A 237 5.31 -23.83 4.81
C ILE A 237 4.97 -25.28 5.17
N PHE A 238 3.94 -25.50 5.99
CA PHE A 238 3.49 -26.85 6.35
C PHE A 238 3.20 -27.69 5.10
N ASN A 239 2.41 -27.16 4.17
CA ASN A 239 2.03 -27.87 2.96
C ASN A 239 3.24 -28.17 2.06
N SER A 240 4.13 -27.20 1.84
CA SER A 240 5.35 -27.37 1.04
C SER A 240 6.29 -28.44 1.65
N GLU A 241 6.54 -28.35 2.95
CA GLU A 241 7.39 -29.29 3.69
C GLU A 241 6.80 -30.70 3.71
N LEU A 242 5.47 -30.81 3.85
CA LEU A 242 4.77 -32.10 3.79
C LEU A 242 4.94 -32.75 2.42
N THR A 243 4.78 -32.00 1.32
CA THR A 243 5.02 -32.50 -0.04
C THR A 243 6.45 -33.00 -0.21
N ILE A 244 7.44 -32.23 0.24
CA ILE A 244 8.87 -32.63 0.19
C ILE A 244 9.10 -33.95 0.97
N MET A 245 8.49 -34.10 2.15
CA MET A 245 8.61 -35.33 2.93
C MET A 245 8.00 -36.55 2.23
N LEU A 246 6.83 -36.39 1.60
CA LEU A 246 6.14 -37.47 0.88
C LEU A 246 6.87 -37.87 -0.41
N ASP A 247 7.45 -36.90 -1.11
CA ASP A 247 8.27 -37.15 -2.29
C ASP A 247 9.55 -37.92 -1.93
N GLY A 248 10.21 -37.54 -0.84
CA GLY A 248 11.38 -38.25 -0.31
C GLY A 248 11.06 -39.70 0.10
N LEU A 249 9.86 -39.94 0.65
CA LEU A 249 9.41 -41.30 0.96
C LEU A 249 9.16 -42.13 -0.30
N SER A 250 8.58 -41.51 -1.33
CA SER A 250 8.25 -42.17 -2.60
C SER A 250 9.49 -42.48 -3.44
N LYS A 251 10.61 -41.79 -3.19
CA LYS A 251 11.92 -42.00 -3.82
C LYS A 251 12.87 -42.88 -2.98
N ASP A 252 12.38 -43.48 -1.90
CA ASP A 252 13.17 -44.25 -0.92
C ASP A 252 14.34 -43.46 -0.27
N GLU A 253 14.31 -42.12 -0.33
CA GLU A 253 15.29 -41.23 0.31
C GLU A 253 15.03 -41.07 1.82
N LYS A 254 13.78 -41.29 2.25
CA LYS A 254 13.35 -41.29 3.65
C LYS A 254 12.57 -42.55 3.98
N ASN A 255 12.67 -43.01 5.22
CA ASN A 255 11.82 -44.09 5.73
C ASN A 255 10.61 -43.57 6.52
N LEU A 256 9.61 -44.44 6.73
CA LEU A 256 8.36 -44.10 7.43
C LEU A 256 8.57 -43.55 8.85
N PHE A 257 9.61 -44.00 9.56
CA PHE A 257 9.90 -43.52 10.90
C PHE A 257 10.42 -42.08 10.89
N GLN A 258 11.34 -41.77 9.97
CA GLN A 258 11.85 -40.41 9.77
C GLN A 258 10.74 -39.45 9.35
N VAL A 259 9.86 -39.86 8.42
CA VAL A 259 8.70 -39.06 8.02
C VAL A 259 7.78 -38.77 9.21
N LYS A 260 7.51 -39.78 10.06
CA LYS A 260 6.71 -39.60 11.28
C LYS A 260 7.35 -38.60 12.24
N GLU A 261 8.65 -38.67 12.45
CA GLU A 261 9.38 -37.75 13.34
C GLU A 261 9.38 -36.31 12.79
N ASP A 262 9.67 -36.16 11.49
CA ASP A 262 9.69 -34.88 10.81
C ASP A 262 8.30 -34.22 10.81
N LEU A 263 7.24 -35.01 10.58
CA LEU A 263 5.86 -34.53 10.66
C LEU A 263 5.51 -34.06 12.08
N GLY A 264 5.96 -34.78 13.11
CA GLY A 264 5.77 -34.37 14.50
C GLY A 264 6.40 -33.00 14.82
N LYS A 265 7.58 -32.73 14.25
CA LYS A 265 8.24 -31.41 14.36
C LYS A 265 7.48 -30.35 13.56
N LEU A 266 7.08 -30.66 12.33
CA LEU A 266 6.38 -29.74 11.44
C LEU A 266 5.00 -29.33 11.95
N ALA A 267 4.31 -30.21 12.69
CA ALA A 267 3.02 -29.88 13.31
C ALA A 267 3.13 -28.75 14.36
N ASN A 268 4.32 -28.58 14.97
CA ASN A 268 4.55 -27.54 15.97
C ASN A 268 4.54 -26.14 15.32
N GLU A 269 3.66 -25.26 15.80
CA GLU A 269 3.55 -23.87 15.32
C GLU A 269 4.88 -23.09 15.49
N SER A 270 5.51 -23.19 16.66
CA SER A 270 6.78 -22.52 16.95
C SER A 270 7.89 -22.94 15.99
N GLU A 271 7.91 -24.21 15.60
CA GLU A 271 8.87 -24.73 14.62
C GLU A 271 8.62 -24.16 13.22
N ARG A 272 7.36 -24.03 12.80
CA ARG A 272 7.04 -23.42 11.51
C ARG A 272 7.32 -21.92 11.47
N ILE A 273 7.08 -21.19 12.57
CA ILE A 273 7.49 -19.78 12.68
C ILE A 273 9.03 -19.68 12.60
N ARG A 274 9.75 -20.62 13.23
CA ARG A 274 11.22 -20.68 13.11
C ARG A 274 11.66 -20.90 11.67
N LYS A 275 11.02 -21.78 10.92
CA LYS A 275 11.28 -21.97 9.48
C LYS A 275 10.95 -20.71 8.68
N LEU A 276 9.82 -20.06 8.96
CA LEU A 276 9.44 -18.79 8.32
C LEU A 276 10.56 -17.75 8.46
N PHE A 277 11.03 -17.52 9.69
CA PHE A 277 12.00 -16.48 10.00
C PHE A 277 13.44 -16.78 9.55
N ASN A 278 13.80 -18.05 9.39
CA ASN A 278 15.20 -18.43 9.14
C ASN A 278 15.45 -19.09 7.79
N GLN A 279 14.41 -19.51 7.09
CA GLN A 279 14.51 -20.23 5.82
C GLN A 279 13.64 -19.53 4.78
N TYR A 280 12.34 -19.42 5.02
CA TYR A 280 11.37 -19.02 3.98
C TYR A 280 11.22 -17.51 3.77
N SER A 281 12.07 -16.69 4.38
CA SER A 281 12.08 -15.23 4.19
C SER A 281 13.42 -14.63 4.56
N SER A 282 13.73 -13.45 4.00
CA SER A 282 15.01 -12.77 4.25
C SER A 282 15.08 -12.20 5.67
N HIS A 283 16.29 -12.11 6.23
CA HIS A 283 16.50 -11.50 7.54
C HIS A 283 16.51 -9.97 7.43
N HIS A 284 15.77 -9.31 8.32
CA HIS A 284 15.70 -7.86 8.44
C HIS A 284 15.92 -7.41 9.89
N GLU A 285 16.46 -6.20 10.07
CA GLU A 285 16.79 -5.63 11.38
C GLU A 285 15.55 -5.45 12.28
N SER A 286 14.39 -5.21 11.68
CA SER A 286 13.08 -5.12 12.33
C SER A 286 12.77 -6.34 13.22
N ARG A 287 13.27 -7.54 12.89
CA ARG A 287 13.09 -8.76 13.69
C ARG A 287 13.81 -8.67 15.02
N ASN A 288 15.01 -8.07 15.02
CA ASN A 288 15.78 -7.85 16.24
C ASN A 288 15.14 -6.76 17.11
N GLU A 289 14.58 -5.73 16.50
CA GLU A 289 13.78 -4.72 17.18
C GLU A 289 12.51 -5.32 17.81
N LEU A 290 11.75 -6.11 17.03
CA LEU A 290 10.56 -6.82 17.51
C LEU A 290 10.90 -7.69 18.71
N LYS A 291 12.00 -8.47 18.64
CA LYS A 291 12.50 -9.27 19.75
C LYS A 291 12.73 -8.43 21.01
N LYS A 292 13.38 -7.27 20.88
CA LYS A 292 13.68 -6.37 22.02
C LYS A 292 12.38 -5.89 22.67
N LEU A 293 11.41 -5.44 21.89
CA LEU A 293 10.13 -4.94 22.39
C LEU A 293 9.30 -6.07 23.04
N CYS A 294 9.19 -7.22 22.38
CA CYS A 294 8.54 -8.41 22.94
C CYS A 294 9.15 -8.81 24.29
N ASN A 295 10.49 -8.89 24.37
CA ASN A 295 11.18 -9.23 25.62
C ASN A 295 10.95 -8.18 26.71
N THR A 296 10.89 -6.90 26.35
CA THR A 296 10.62 -5.81 27.30
C THR A 296 9.22 -5.96 27.92
N LEU A 297 8.22 -6.33 27.13
CA LEU A 297 6.88 -6.62 27.64
C LEU A 297 6.87 -7.88 28.51
N LEU A 298 7.47 -8.98 28.06
CA LEU A 298 7.54 -10.25 28.81
C LEU A 298 8.16 -10.06 30.19
N GLU A 299 9.28 -9.36 30.29
CA GLU A 299 9.94 -9.09 31.58
C GLU A 299 9.08 -8.26 32.51
N SER A 300 8.36 -7.27 31.97
CA SER A 300 7.51 -6.41 32.79
C SER A 300 6.33 -7.13 33.44
N ILE A 301 5.96 -8.29 32.92
CA ILE A 301 4.92 -9.17 33.50
C ILE A 301 5.53 -10.43 34.15
N GLY A 302 6.83 -10.43 34.43
CA GLY A 302 7.51 -11.52 35.14
C GLY A 302 7.74 -12.80 34.32
N ARG A 303 7.80 -12.71 32.98
CA ARG A 303 8.07 -13.85 32.09
C ARG A 303 9.50 -13.83 31.54
N ASP A 304 10.04 -15.01 31.27
CA ASP A 304 11.41 -15.18 30.75
C ASP A 304 11.59 -14.62 29.34
N LYS A 305 12.68 -13.86 29.15
CA LYS A 305 13.21 -13.44 27.85
C LYS A 305 13.40 -14.61 26.90
N LYS A 306 13.21 -14.35 25.61
CA LYS A 306 13.47 -15.29 24.52
C LYS A 306 14.75 -14.93 23.76
N ASN A 307 15.48 -15.95 23.34
CA ASN A 307 16.78 -15.80 22.71
C ASN A 307 16.72 -15.48 21.21
N SER A 308 15.55 -15.60 20.58
CA SER A 308 15.37 -15.37 19.15
C SER A 308 14.03 -14.68 18.84
N PRO A 309 13.92 -13.95 17.70
CA PRO A 309 12.71 -13.21 17.34
C PRO A 309 11.46 -14.07 17.22
N GLU A 310 11.55 -15.24 16.59
CA GLU A 310 10.42 -16.17 16.40
C GLU A 310 9.83 -16.64 17.74
N LYS A 311 10.71 -16.93 18.71
CA LYS A 311 10.27 -17.37 20.05
C LYS A 311 9.66 -16.24 20.83
N ALA A 312 10.20 -15.02 20.69
CA ALA A 312 9.67 -13.83 21.33
C ALA A 312 8.26 -13.51 20.81
N LEU A 313 8.07 -13.49 19.49
CA LEU A 313 6.77 -13.29 18.85
C LEU A 313 5.77 -14.36 19.27
N TYR A 314 6.14 -15.65 19.22
CA TYR A 314 5.26 -16.75 19.64
C TYR A 314 4.84 -16.62 21.11
N SER A 315 5.75 -16.18 21.98
CA SER A 315 5.46 -15.95 23.41
C SER A 315 4.48 -14.79 23.62
N ILE A 316 4.61 -13.71 22.84
CA ILE A 316 3.65 -12.60 22.85
C ILE A 316 2.29 -13.05 22.31
N ARG A 317 2.24 -13.83 21.24
CA ARG A 317 0.97 -14.38 20.76
C ARG A 317 0.27 -15.23 21.81
N ASN A 318 1.00 -16.12 22.49
CA ASN A 318 0.42 -16.93 23.56
C ASN A 318 -0.06 -16.07 24.75
N LEU A 319 0.65 -14.99 25.06
CA LEU A 319 0.20 -14.01 26.06
C LEU A 319 -1.13 -13.38 25.62
N TYR A 320 -1.26 -12.92 24.37
CA TYR A 320 -2.47 -12.27 23.88
C TYR A 320 -3.68 -13.21 23.82
N VAL A 321 -3.46 -14.46 23.40
CA VAL A 321 -4.55 -15.43 23.22
C VAL A 321 -5.01 -16.03 24.55
N HIS A 322 -4.08 -16.34 25.47
CA HIS A 322 -4.41 -17.12 26.65
C HIS A 322 -4.40 -16.35 27.96
N ASP A 323 -3.75 -15.19 28.01
CA ASP A 323 -3.48 -14.50 29.27
C ASP A 323 -3.47 -12.98 29.13
N TYR A 324 -4.26 -12.42 28.20
CA TYR A 324 -4.30 -10.97 27.97
C TYR A 324 -4.64 -10.18 29.25
N ARG A 325 -5.51 -10.74 30.10
CA ARG A 325 -5.90 -10.17 31.40
C ARG A 325 -4.73 -9.94 32.36
N SER A 326 -3.57 -10.58 32.15
CA SER A 326 -2.39 -10.39 32.98
C SER A 326 -1.54 -9.20 32.56
N ILE A 327 -1.86 -8.56 31.42
CA ILE A 327 -1.16 -7.36 30.97
C ILE A 327 -1.78 -6.12 31.66
N PRO A 328 -1.01 -5.41 32.51
CA PRO A 328 -1.48 -4.17 33.10
C PRO A 328 -1.71 -3.08 32.03
N VAL A 329 -2.71 -2.21 32.26
CA VAL A 329 -3.07 -1.11 31.33
C VAL A 329 -1.88 -0.17 31.07
N GLU A 330 -1.01 0.04 32.06
CA GLU A 330 0.22 0.84 31.91
C GLU A 330 1.25 0.26 30.91
N HIS A 331 1.03 -0.94 30.38
CA HIS A 331 1.86 -1.55 29.33
C HIS A 331 1.21 -1.53 27.94
N GLU A 332 0.03 -0.90 27.80
CA GLU A 332 -0.66 -0.76 26.51
C GLU A 332 0.21 -0.05 25.46
N SER A 333 0.95 0.99 25.84
CA SER A 333 1.89 1.67 24.93
C SER A 333 3.01 0.77 24.40
N LYS A 334 3.43 -0.25 25.17
CA LYS A 334 4.40 -1.25 24.71
C LYS A 334 3.79 -2.18 23.66
N ILE A 335 2.51 -2.50 23.81
CA ILE A 335 1.76 -3.29 22.82
C ILE A 335 1.68 -2.53 21.50
N GLU A 336 1.37 -1.24 21.54
CA GLU A 336 1.32 -0.40 20.34
C GLU A 336 2.67 -0.36 19.62
N GLN A 337 3.77 -0.20 20.37
CA GLN A 337 5.12 -0.27 19.81
C GLN A 337 5.44 -1.65 19.19
N ILE A 338 5.05 -2.74 19.85
CA ILE A 338 5.18 -4.09 19.29
C ILE A 338 4.41 -4.18 17.96
N ASN A 339 3.19 -3.66 17.88
CA ASN A 339 2.39 -3.71 16.67
C ASN A 339 2.99 -2.92 15.51
N ILE A 340 3.59 -1.76 15.79
CA ILE A 340 4.26 -0.95 14.76
C ILE A 340 5.41 -1.75 14.14
N VAL A 341 6.27 -2.35 14.96
CA VAL A 341 7.41 -3.13 14.46
C VAL A 341 6.97 -4.48 13.89
N PHE A 342 5.93 -5.11 14.46
CA PHE A 342 5.38 -6.36 13.94
C PHE A 342 4.75 -6.18 12.56
N GLU A 343 4.03 -5.08 12.33
CA GLU A 343 3.52 -4.70 11.02
C GLU A 343 4.64 -4.61 9.98
N LYS A 344 5.74 -3.92 10.32
CA LYS A 344 6.92 -3.85 9.45
C LYS A 344 7.53 -5.23 9.17
N VAL A 345 7.67 -6.08 10.20
CA VAL A 345 8.14 -7.46 10.04
C VAL A 345 7.22 -8.26 9.10
N VAL A 346 5.91 -8.10 9.22
CA VAL A 346 4.94 -8.77 8.33
C VAL A 346 5.14 -8.31 6.88
N ILE A 347 5.23 -7.00 6.64
CA ILE A 347 5.43 -6.42 5.31
C ILE A 347 6.73 -6.94 4.66
N GLU A 348 7.86 -6.87 5.37
CA GLU A 348 9.14 -7.37 4.88
C GLU A 348 9.10 -8.89 4.60
N THR A 349 8.39 -9.64 5.45
CA THR A 349 8.26 -11.09 5.30
C THR A 349 7.43 -11.46 4.07
N ILE A 350 6.30 -10.78 3.79
CA ILE A 350 5.48 -11.09 2.60
C ILE A 350 6.14 -10.67 1.28
N HIS A 351 7.06 -9.70 1.30
CA HIS A 351 7.85 -9.34 0.13
C HIS A 351 8.93 -10.37 -0.19
N THR A 352 9.58 -10.92 0.85
CA THR A 352 10.73 -11.83 0.68
C THR A 352 10.38 -13.31 0.83
N PHE A 353 9.10 -13.63 1.03
CA PHE A 353 8.64 -15.00 1.22
C PHE A 353 8.91 -15.85 -0.02
N ASN A 354 9.55 -17.01 0.15
CA ASN A 354 9.87 -17.91 -0.96
C ASN A 354 9.85 -19.37 -0.52
N LEU A 355 9.02 -20.20 -1.16
CA LEU A 355 8.90 -21.64 -0.88
C LEU A 355 10.00 -22.48 -1.57
N THR A 356 10.66 -21.92 -2.58
CA THR A 356 11.76 -22.55 -3.32
C THR A 356 13.09 -21.98 -2.83
N ASN A 357 13.66 -22.60 -1.80
CA ASN A 357 15.04 -22.34 -1.37
C ASN A 357 16.00 -23.38 -1.92
#